data_AF-A0A227J0W5-F1
#
_entry.id   AF-A0A227J0W5-F1
#
_cell.length_a   1.000
_cell.length_b   1.000
_cell.length_c   1.000
_cell.angle_alpha   90.00
_cell.angle_beta   90.00
_cell.angle_gamma   90.00
#
_symmetry.space_group_name_H-M   'P 1'
#
loop_
_entity.id
_entity.type
_entity.pdbx_description
1 polymer ?
#
loop_
_entity_poly.entity_id
_entity_poly.type
_entity_poly.pdbx_seq_one_letter_code
_entity_poly.pdbx_strand_id
1 'polypeptide(L)' 'MAKLTLQEQMLKAGLVNEKKLKKAKKGSKKSRVQAREVKAAV' A
#
# COMPACT_ATOMS: atom_id res chain seq x y z
N MET A 1 -15.79 -14.02 -4.17
CA MET A 1 -15.45 -12.72 -4.79
C MET A 1 -14.30 -12.10 -4.03
N ALA A 2 -13.16 -11.83 -4.66
CA ALA A 2 -12.07 -11.14 -3.98
C ALA A 2 -12.57 -9.73 -3.58
N LYS A 3 -12.71 -9.49 -2.28
CA LYS A 3 -13.16 -8.20 -1.75
C LYS A 3 -12.13 -7.16 -2.17
N LEU A 4 -12.55 -6.18 -2.99
CA LEU A 4 -11.70 -5.06 -3.38
C LEU A 4 -11.07 -4.46 -2.12
N THR A 5 -9.78 -4.17 -2.16
CA THR A 5 -9.14 -3.48 -1.05
C THR A 5 -9.78 -2.10 -0.87
N LEU A 6 -9.80 -1.57 0.35
CA LEU A 6 -10.37 -0.23 0.60
C LEU A 6 -9.79 0.82 -0.35
N GLN A 7 -8.51 0.70 -0.69
CA GLN A 7 -7.82 1.59 -1.61
C GLN A 7 -8.32 1.45 -3.07
N GLU A 8 -8.64 0.25 -3.51
CA GLU A 8 -9.23 0.00 -4.84
C GLU A 8 -10.70 0.43 -4.90
N GLN A 9 -11.43 0.30 -3.79
CA GLN A 9 -12.78 0.86 -3.66
C GLN A 9 -12.76 2.39 -3.75
N MET A 10 -11.83 3.04 -3.03
CA MET A 10 -11.67 4.49 -3.09
C MET A 10 -11.25 4.98 -4.49
N LEU A 11 -10.40 4.23 -5.20
CA LEU A 11 -10.01 4.57 -6.57
C LEU A 11 -11.22 4.47 -7.52
N LYS A 12 -12.00 3.39 -7.40
CA LYS A 12 -13.22 3.21 -8.19
C LYS A 12 -14.27 4.31 -7.89
N ALA A 13 -14.34 4.76 -6.64
CA ALA A 13 -15.21 5.87 -6.22
C ALA A 13 -14.67 7.27 -6.59
N GLY A 14 -13.50 7.36 -7.25
CA GLY A 14 -12.88 8.65 -7.63
C GLY A 14 -12.33 9.47 -6.47
N LEU A 15 -12.31 8.92 -5.25
CA LEU A 15 -11.85 9.59 -4.03
C LEU A 15 -10.31 9.65 -3.94
N VAL A 16 -9.61 8.80 -4.70
CA VAL A 16 -8.16 8.81 -4.82
C VAL A 16 -7.72 8.63 -6.25
N ASN A 17 -6.65 9.31 -6.65
CA ASN A 17 -6.07 9.18 -7.99
C ASN A 17 -5.03 8.05 -8.01
N GLU A 18 -4.80 7.44 -9.17
CA GLU A 18 -3.83 6.36 -9.34
C GLU A 18 -2.42 6.72 -8.85
N LYS A 19 -2.00 7.98 -9.04
CA LYS A 19 -0.71 8.48 -8.55
C LYS A 19 -0.61 8.38 -7.03
N LYS A 20 -1.69 8.70 -6.30
CA LYS A 20 -1.74 8.59 -4.84
C LYS A 20 -1.76 7.10 -4.42
N LEU A 21 -2.50 6.25 -5.12
CA LEU A 21 -2.52 4.81 -4.87
C LEU A 21 -1.14 4.16 -5.06
N LYS A 22 -0.44 4.48 -6.15
CA LYS A 22 0.92 3.99 -6.43
C LYS A 22 1.91 4.42 -5.35
N LYS A 23 1.81 5.68 -4.87
CA LYS A 23 2.63 6.17 -3.74
C LYS A 23 2.33 5.42 -2.43
N ALA A 24 1.06 5.20 -2.11
CA ALA A 24 0.65 4.46 -0.91
C ALA A 24 1.18 3.01 -0.93
N LYS A 25 1.03 2.32 -2.08
CA LYS A 25 1.60 0.97 -2.28
C LYS A 25 3.13 0.95 -2.13
N LYS A 26 3.85 1.95 -2.67
CA LYS A 26 5.31 2.06 -2.53
C LYS A 26 5.74 2.32 -1.08
N GLY A 27 5.06 3.24 -0.38
CA GLY A 27 5.33 3.53 1.03
C GLY A 27 5.15 2.32 1.93
N SER A 28 4.05 1.58 1.74
CA SER A 28 3.79 0.33 2.46
C SER A 28 4.88 -0.73 2.25
N LYS A 29 5.37 -0.89 1.01
CA LYS A 29 6.48 -1.81 0.71
C LYS A 29 7.77 -1.40 1.43
N LYS A 30 8.11 -0.10 1.45
CA LYS A 30 9.32 0.39 2.12
C LYS A 30 9.29 0.13 3.63
N SER A 31 8.17 0.44 4.29
CA SER A 31 7.99 0.17 5.72
C SER A 31 8.13 -1.32 6.04
N ARG A 32 7.56 -2.20 5.20
CA ARG A 32 7.68 -3.65 5.39
C ARG A 32 9.11 -4.17 5.21
N VAL A 33 9.85 -3.63 4.24
CA VAL A 33 11.26 -4.00 4.02
C VAL A 33 12.09 -3.57 5.22
N GLN A 34 11.95 -2.33 5.66
CA GLN A 34 12.65 -1.82 6.84
C GLN A 34 12.36 -2.65 8.09
N ALA A 35 11.10 -3.02 8.33
CA ALA A 35 10.75 -3.88 9.47
C ALA A 35 11.40 -5.28 9.40
N ARG A 36 11.58 -5.82 8.19
CA ARG A 36 12.27 -7.11 7.99
C ARG A 36 13.77 -6.99 8.19
N GLU A 37 14.39 -5.91 7.68
CA GLU A 37 15.81 -5.63 7.87
C GLU A 37 16.15 -5.45 9.34
N VAL A 38 15.35 -4.65 10.08
CA VAL A 38 15.52 -4.49 11.53
C VAL A 38 15.38 -5.83 12.25
N LYS A 39 14.40 -6.67 11.88
CA LYS A 39 14.23 -7.99 12.50
C LYS A 39 15.38 -8.95 12.18
N ALA A 40 15.99 -8.86 11.00
CA ALA A 40 17.12 -9.70 10.60
C ALA A 40 18.45 -9.24 11.24
N ALA A 41 18.51 -8.00 11.71
CA ALA A 41 19.68 -7.42 12.37
C ALA A 41 19.67 -7.60 13.90
N VAL A 42 18.74 -8.40 14.44
CA VAL A 42 18.63 -8.80 15.86
C VAL A 42 18.94 -10.28 16.00
#